data_AF-A0A964KQ42-F1
#
_entry.id   AF-A0A964KQ42-F1
#
_cell.length_a   1.000
_cell.length_b   1.000
_cell.length_c   1.000
_cell.angle_alpha   90.00
_cell.angle_beta   90.00
_cell.angle_gamma   90.00
#
_symmetry.space_group_name_H-M   'P 1'
#
loop_
_entity.id
_entity.type
_entity.pdbx_description
1 polymer ?
#
loop_
_entity_poly.entity_id
_entity_poly.type
_entity_poly.pdbx_seq_one_letter_code
_entity_poly.pdbx_strand_id
1 'polypeptide(L)'
;MSIRVRVPTPLRNVTGGLADLEATAPTVLACFGELETQFPGFSDRVLEENGEVRRFVNVFVNGEDIRFLDGLNTALKSGDELSIVPAMAGG
;
A
#
# COMPACT_ATOMS: atom_id res chain seq x y z
N MET A 1 8.95 -14.58 1.80
CA MET A 1 9.40 -13.18 1.78
C MET A 1 8.32 -12.40 2.50
N SER A 2 8.56 -11.88 3.71
CA SER A 2 7.52 -11.12 4.43
C SER A 2 7.77 -9.62 4.25
N ILE A 3 6.75 -8.90 3.79
CA ILE A 3 6.72 -7.43 3.69
C ILE A 3 5.74 -6.95 4.74
N ARG A 4 6.17 -5.97 5.54
CA ARG A 4 5.30 -5.33 6.53
C ARG A 4 4.55 -4.19 5.85
N VAL A 5 3.22 -4.23 5.88
CA VAL A 5 2.39 -3.16 5.31
C VAL A 5 1.74 -2.35 6.41
N ARG A 6 2.03 -1.05 6.45
CA ARG A 6 1.47 -0.10 7.41
C ARG A 6 0.24 0.60 6.85
N VAL A 7 -0.87 0.41 7.55
CA VAL A 7 -2.21 0.83 7.16
C VAL A 7 -2.62 2.06 7.98
N PRO A 8 -2.89 3.21 7.34
CA PRO A 8 -3.27 4.43 8.00
C PRO A 8 -4.71 4.31 8.53
N THR A 9 -5.04 5.06 9.59
CA THR A 9 -6.33 4.97 10.26
C THR A 9 -7.55 4.98 9.34
N PRO A 10 -7.63 5.83 8.28
CA PRO A 10 -8.79 5.85 7.38
C PRO A 10 -9.00 4.55 6.59
N LEU A 11 -7.94 3.76 6.38
CA LEU A 11 -7.99 2.50 5.65
C LEU A 11 -8.21 1.29 6.57
N ARG A 12 -8.15 1.48 7.90
CA ARG A 12 -8.31 0.34 8.83
C ARG A 12 -9.70 -0.29 8.80
N ASN A 13 -10.71 0.42 8.32
CA ASN A 13 -12.06 -0.13 8.18
C ASN A 13 -12.11 -1.30 7.17
N VAL A 14 -11.26 -1.30 6.15
CA VAL A 14 -11.20 -2.43 5.18
C VAL A 14 -10.30 -3.56 5.69
N THR A 15 -9.37 -3.27 6.60
CA THR A 15 -8.44 -4.27 7.17
C THR A 15 -8.90 -4.83 8.53
N GLY A 16 -10.18 -4.67 8.87
CA GLY A 16 -10.73 -5.17 10.14
C GLY A 16 -10.13 -4.50 11.40
N GLY A 17 -9.60 -3.29 11.27
CA GLY A 17 -8.96 -2.54 12.35
C GLY A 17 -7.43 -2.69 12.43
N LEU A 18 -6.84 -3.56 11.60
CA LEU A 18 -5.41 -3.86 11.65
C LEU A 18 -4.57 -2.69 11.11
N ALA A 19 -3.56 -2.30 11.88
CA ALA A 19 -2.61 -1.23 11.54
C ALA A 19 -1.38 -1.75 10.78
N ASP A 20 -1.02 -3.00 11.00
CA ASP A 20 0.13 -3.68 10.41
C ASP A 20 -0.36 -4.99 9.83
N LEU A 21 -0.04 -5.21 8.56
CA LEU A 21 -0.34 -6.44 7.83
C LEU A 21 0.97 -7.06 7.35
N GLU A 22 0.93 -8.36 7.06
CA GLU A 22 2.02 -9.05 6.38
C GLU A 22 1.56 -9.49 5.00
N ALA A 23 2.40 -9.26 4.00
CA ALA A 23 2.15 -9.69 2.62
C ALA A 23 3.40 -10.31 2.02
N THR A 24 3.21 -11.19 1.02
CA THR A 24 4.31 -11.74 0.22
C THR A 24 4.09 -11.36 -1.23
N ALA A 25 4.92 -10.48 -1.77
CA ALA A 25 4.79 -10.01 -3.14
C ALA A 25 6.13 -9.55 -3.73
N PRO A 26 6.35 -9.70 -5.05
CA PRO A 26 7.56 -9.22 -5.71
C PRO A 26 7.57 -7.70 -5.97
N THR A 27 6.41 -7.04 -6.01
CA THR A 27 6.26 -5.62 -6.31
C THR A 27 5.13 -4.98 -5.50
N VAL A 28 5.07 -3.64 -5.47
CA VAL A 28 3.98 -2.89 -4.84
C VAL A 28 2.61 -3.26 -5.41
N LEU A 29 2.48 -3.36 -6.74
CA LEU A 29 1.22 -3.76 -7.38
C LEU A 29 0.78 -5.15 -6.94
N ALA A 30 1.70 -6.12 -6.94
CA ALA A 30 1.41 -7.47 -6.49
C ALA A 30 1.05 -7.51 -5.00
N CYS A 31 1.66 -6.65 -4.18
CA CYS A 31 1.33 -6.50 -2.76
C CYS A 31 -0.11 -6.02 -2.57
N PHE A 32 -0.57 -5.04 -3.37
CA PHE A 32 -1.96 -4.59 -3.31
C PHE A 32 -2.95 -5.66 -3.78
N GLY A 33 -2.59 -6.46 -4.80
CA GLY A 33 -3.41 -7.60 -5.22
C GLY A 33 -3.51 -8.71 -4.17
N GLU A 34 -2.42 -8.98 -3.46
CA GLU A 34 -2.40 -9.91 -2.32
C GLU A 34 -3.29 -9.39 -1.18
N LEU A 35 -3.17 -8.10 -0.83
CA LEU A 35 -3.99 -7.48 0.19
C LEU A 35 -5.47 -7.40 -0.20
N GLU A 36 -5.80 -7.22 -1.48
CA GLU A 36 -7.18 -7.30 -1.97
C GLU A 36 -7.78 -8.69 -1.79
N THR A 37 -6.98 -9.73 -2.01
CA THR A 37 -7.41 -11.12 -1.81
C THR A 37 -7.68 -11.41 -0.33
N GLN A 38 -6.86 -10.85 0.57
CA GLN A 38 -7.04 -11.00 2.02
C GLN A 38 -8.13 -10.07 2.59
N PHE A 39 -8.27 -8.87 2.03
CA PHE A 39 -9.15 -7.79 2.47
C PHE A 39 -9.88 -7.18 1.26
N PRO A 40 -11.01 -7.79 0.83
CA PRO A 40 -11.74 -7.31 -0.35
C PRO A 40 -12.15 -5.83 -0.23
N GLY A 41 -11.90 -5.06 -1.30
CA GLY A 41 -12.10 -3.62 -1.38
C GLY A 41 -10.91 -2.79 -0.91
N PHE A 42 -9.76 -3.40 -0.61
CA PHE A 42 -8.53 -2.69 -0.23
C PHE A 42 -7.96 -1.89 -1.41
N SER A 43 -7.84 -2.52 -2.57
CA SER A 43 -7.32 -1.90 -3.79
C SER A 43 -8.17 -0.70 -4.19
N ASP A 44 -9.50 -0.78 -4.07
CA ASP A 44 -10.41 0.34 -4.35
C ASP A 44 -10.12 1.57 -3.49
N ARG A 45 -9.49 1.41 -2.32
CA ARG A 45 -9.13 2.54 -1.45
C ARG A 45 -7.80 3.18 -1.78
N VAL A 46 -6.92 2.50 -2.53
CA VAL A 46 -5.55 2.95 -2.79
C VAL A 46 -5.23 3.11 -4.28
N LEU A 47 -6.00 2.47 -5.16
CA LEU A 47 -5.92 2.58 -6.61
C LEU A 47 -7.16 3.29 -7.19
N GLU A 48 -6.96 3.98 -8.30
CA GLU A 48 -8.01 4.46 -9.19
C GLU A 48 -8.45 3.33 -10.15
N GLU A 49 -9.56 3.53 -10.88
CA GLU A 49 -10.09 2.54 -11.84
C GLU A 49 -9.13 2.21 -12.98
N ASN A 50 -8.19 3.12 -13.30
CA ASN A 50 -7.16 2.90 -14.32
C ASN A 50 -5.96 2.08 -13.79
N GLY A 51 -5.97 1.67 -12.51
CA GLY A 51 -4.91 0.92 -11.86
C GLY A 51 -3.75 1.77 -11.33
N GLU A 52 -3.82 3.11 -11.42
CA GLU A 52 -2.83 4.00 -10.81
C GLU A 52 -3.11 4.25 -9.32
N VAL A 53 -2.10 4.66 -8.56
CA VAL A 53 -2.31 5.07 -7.16
C VAL A 53 -3.18 6.31 -7.09
N ARG A 54 -4.18 6.30 -6.19
CA ARG A 54 -5.07 7.44 -5.98
C ARG A 54 -4.30 8.72 -5.71
N ARG A 55 -4.78 9.84 -6.25
CA ARG A 55 -4.12 11.15 -6.11
C ARG A 55 -3.89 11.57 -4.65
N PHE A 56 -4.77 11.15 -3.75
CA PHE A 56 -4.71 11.44 -2.33
C PHE A 56 -4.07 10.31 -1.51
N VAL A 57 -3.32 9.42 -2.14
CA VAL A 57 -2.59 8.34 -1.49
C VAL A 57 -1.13 8.44 -1.90
N ASN A 58 -0.27 8.42 -0.89
CA ASN A 58 1.18 8.31 -1.05
C ASN A 58 1.59 6.93 -0.55
N VAL A 59 2.48 6.29 -1.29
CA VAL A 59 2.96 4.94 -0.98
C VAL A 59 4.47 5.03 -0.87
N PHE A 60 5.01 4.44 0.19
CA PHE A 60 6.43 4.47 0.49
C PHE A 60 6.95 3.05 0.65
N VAL A 61 8.16 2.80 0.14
CA VAL A 61 8.94 1.59 0.43
C VAL A 61 10.13 2.02 1.26
N ASN A 62 10.23 1.52 2.49
CA ASN A 62 11.30 1.87 3.45
C ASN A 62 11.47 3.40 3.66
N GLY A 63 10.37 4.15 3.59
CA GLY A 63 10.36 5.60 3.75
C GLY A 63 10.59 6.42 2.47
N GLU A 64 10.85 5.78 1.34
CA GLU A 64 11.03 6.45 0.04
C GLU A 64 9.73 6.37 -0.78
N ASP A 65 9.25 7.52 -1.28
CA ASP A 65 8.00 7.59 -2.08
C ASP A 65 8.21 6.87 -3.41
N ILE A 66 7.31 5.94 -3.75
CA ILE A 66 7.42 5.12 -4.96
C ILE A 66 7.41 5.96 -6.24
N ARG A 67 6.95 7.22 -6.20
CA ARG A 67 7.00 8.15 -7.33
C ARG A 67 8.43 8.54 -7.74
N PHE A 68 9.39 8.42 -6.82
CA PHE A 68 10.81 8.59 -7.10
C PHE A 68 11.54 7.25 -7.36
N LEU A 69 10.81 6.14 -7.27
CA LEU A 69 11.24 4.79 -7.62
C LEU A 69 10.56 4.35 -8.93
N ASP A 70 10.21 3.07 -9.07
CA ASP A 70 9.51 2.50 -10.23
C ASP A 70 7.98 2.51 -10.07
N GLY A 71 7.44 3.38 -9.22
CA GLY A 71 6.00 3.47 -8.95
C GLY A 71 5.43 2.14 -8.45
N LEU A 72 4.30 1.70 -9.02
CA LEU A 72 3.66 0.42 -8.68
C LEU A 72 4.52 -0.80 -9.04
N ASN A 73 5.52 -0.65 -9.92
CA ASN A 73 6.46 -1.70 -10.28
C ASN A 73 7.67 -1.77 -9.33
N THR A 74 7.76 -0.87 -8.34
CA THR A 74 8.84 -0.90 -7.34
C THR A 74 8.95 -2.29 -6.72
N ALA A 75 10.13 -2.88 -6.85
CA ALA A 75 10.42 -4.21 -6.37
C ALA A 75 10.43 -4.25 -4.83
N LEU A 76 9.85 -5.30 -4.27
CA LEU A 76 9.81 -5.53 -2.83
C LEU A 76 10.67 -6.74 -2.46
N LYS A 77 11.34 -6.64 -1.32
CA LYS A 77 12.19 -7.68 -0.74
C LYS A 77 11.68 -8.07 0.63
N SER A 78 12.11 -9.24 1.09
CA SER A 78 11.79 -9.69 2.44
C SER A 78 12.37 -8.72 3.47
N GLY A 79 11.55 -8.29 4.42
CA GLY A 79 11.91 -7.31 5.44
C GLY A 79 11.59 -5.87 5.08
N ASP A 80 11.15 -5.58 3.85
CA ASP A 80 10.74 -4.23 3.47
C ASP A 80 9.47 -3.80 4.21
N GLU A 81 9.39 -2.51 4.48
CA GLU A 81 8.19 -1.84 5.00
C GLU A 81 7.51 -1.07 3.87
N LEU A 82 6.26 -1.42 3.56
CA LEU A 82 5.38 -0.66 2.69
C LEU A 82 4.47 0.23 3.57
N SER A 83 4.55 1.55 3.43
CA SER A 83 3.69 2.48 4.17
C SER A 83 2.72 3.18 3.24
N ILE A 84 1.44 3.17 3.62
CA ILE A 84 0.38 3.89 2.90
C ILE A 84 0.00 5.10 3.72
N VAL A 85 0.09 6.28 3.12
CA VAL A 85 -0.15 7.55 3.80
C VAL A 85 -1.20 8.34 3.01
N PRO A 86 -2.35 8.69 3.62
CA PRO A 86 -3.30 9.56 2.97
C PRO A 86 -2.68 10.95 2.84
N ALA A 87 -2.81 11.56 1.67
CA ALA A 87 -2.47 12.96 1.48
C ALA A 87 -3.49 13.80 2.26
N MET A 88 -3.17 14.13 3.51
CA MET A 88 -3.94 15.15 4.23
C MET A 88 -3.48 16.52 3.74
N ALA A 89 -4.42 17.33 3.26
CA ALA A 89 -4.23 18.77 3.28
C ALA A 89 -4.05 19.15 4.75
N GLY A 90 -2.87 19.64 5.12
CA GLY A 90 -2.64 20.18 6.46
C GLY A 90 -3.72 21.22 6.78
N GLY A 91 -4.36 21.06 7.94
CA GLY A 91 -5.21 22.10 8.53
C GLY A 91 -4.39 23.25 9.06
#